data_AF-A0AAV4X9V3-F1
#
_entry.id   AF-A0AAV4X9V3-F1
#
_cell.length_a   1.000
_cell.length_b   1.000
_cell.length_c   1.000
_cell.angle_alpha   90.00
_cell.angle_beta   90.00
_cell.angle_gamma   90.00
#
_symmetry.space_group_name_H-M   'P 1'
#
loop_
_entity.id
_entity.type
_entity.pdbx_description
1 polymer ?
#
loop_
_entity_poly.entity_id
_entity_poly.type
_entity_poly.pdbx_seq_one_letter_code
_entity_poly.pdbx_strand_id
1 'polypeptide(L)'
;MNCLYWIKNDEQWATFVMNRVKEIRSGSEPLQWNYVPGNLNPADLPSRGCSVNTLITRRWWEGPAWLTEEEELWPISNLYPDKNVVNAEKKNQL
;
A
#
# COMPACT_ATOMS: atom_id res chain seq x y z
N MET A 1 -4.70 -3.88 -1.95
CA MET A 1 -5.30 -3.05 -3.03
C MET A 1 -6.25 -1.98 -2.51
N ASN A 2 -7.24 -2.31 -1.67
CA ASN A 2 -8.26 -1.34 -1.23
C ASN A 2 -7.67 -0.04 -0.64
N CYS A 3 -6.62 -0.14 0.18
CA CYS A 3 -5.92 1.05 0.70
C CYS A 3 -5.34 1.94 -0.40
N LEU A 4 -4.71 1.36 -1.43
CA LEU A 4 -4.18 2.12 -2.55
C LEU A 4 -5.31 2.81 -3.32
N TYR A 5 -6.44 2.14 -3.49
CA TYR A 5 -7.62 2.74 -4.11
C TYR A 5 -8.12 3.96 -3.32
N TRP A 6 -8.21 3.88 -1.98
CA TRP A 6 -8.60 5.02 -1.14
C TRP A 6 -7.59 6.18 -1.20
N ILE A 7 -6.29 5.88 -1.27
CA ILE A 7 -5.24 6.90 -1.38
C ILE A 7 -5.29 7.59 -2.74
N LYS A 8 -5.56 6.85 -3.83
CA LYS A 8 -5.58 7.40 -5.20
C LYS A 8 -6.87 8.15 -5.56
N ASN A 9 -8.01 7.77 -4.97
CA ASN A 9 -9.31 8.35 -5.33
C ASN A 9 -9.81 9.31 -4.28
N ASP A 10 -10.27 10.48 -4.70
CA ASP A 10 -10.83 11.49 -3.81
C ASP A 10 -12.34 11.30 -3.68
N GLU A 11 -12.75 10.44 -2.74
CA GLU A 11 -14.16 10.20 -2.43
C GLU A 11 -14.45 10.44 -0.94
N GLN A 12 -15.73 10.55 -0.58
CA GLN A 12 -16.13 10.65 0.82
C GLN A 12 -16.08 9.28 1.51
N TRP A 13 -14.95 8.99 2.15
CA TRP A 13 -14.75 7.82 2.99
C TRP A 13 -15.32 8.01 4.40
N ALA A 14 -15.56 6.88 5.09
CA ALA A 14 -15.81 6.83 6.52
C ALA A 14 -14.68 7.54 7.30
N THR A 15 -14.99 8.06 8.48
CA THR A 15 -14.09 8.95 9.24
C THR A 15 -12.70 8.38 9.46
N PHE A 16 -12.59 7.08 9.75
CA PHE A 16 -11.30 6.42 9.96
C PHE A 16 -10.44 6.45 8.68
N VAL A 17 -10.98 5.95 7.56
CA VAL A 17 -10.28 5.93 6.26
C VAL A 17 -9.96 7.34 5.80
N MET A 18 -10.91 8.27 5.91
CA MET A 18 -10.74 9.68 5.55
C MET A 18 -9.57 10.32 6.30
N ASN A 19 -9.49 10.13 7.61
CA ASN A 19 -8.41 10.71 8.41
C ASN A 19 -7.04 10.15 8.00
N ARG A 20 -6.94 8.84 7.70
CA ARG A 20 -5.69 8.21 7.26
C ARG A 20 -5.27 8.65 5.86
N VAL A 21 -6.22 8.74 4.92
CA VAL A 21 -5.94 9.24 3.57
C VAL A 21 -5.46 10.69 3.63
N LYS A 22 -6.07 11.54 4.47
CA LYS A 22 -5.62 12.92 4.69
C LYS A 22 -4.21 13.01 5.25
N GLU A 23 -3.91 12.21 6.27
CA GLU A 23 -2.57 12.13 6.87
C GLU A 23 -1.53 11.77 5.81
N ILE A 24 -1.77 10.69 5.04
CA ILE A 24 -0.89 10.25 3.95
C ILE A 24 -0.69 11.34 2.89
N ARG A 25 -1.79 11.93 2.40
CA ARG A 25 -1.76 12.95 1.35
C ARG A 25 -1.15 14.28 1.81
N SER A 26 -1.07 14.52 3.13
CA SER A 26 -0.37 15.71 3.64
C SER A 26 1.15 15.68 3.42
N GLY A 27 1.72 14.48 3.21
CA GLY A 27 3.16 14.30 2.98
C GLY A 27 3.54 13.73 1.61
N SER A 28 2.58 13.47 0.74
CA SER A 28 2.83 12.86 -0.58
C SER A 28 1.65 13.01 -1.53
N GLU A 29 1.92 13.03 -2.83
CA GLU A 29 0.89 13.06 -3.86
C GLU A 29 0.28 11.67 -4.09
N PRO A 30 -1.03 11.56 -4.37
CA PRO A 30 -1.69 10.27 -4.60
C PRO A 30 -1.02 9.41 -5.68
N LEU A 31 -0.43 10.04 -6.69
CA LEU A 31 0.24 9.36 -7.81
C LEU A 31 1.57 8.72 -7.41
N GLN A 32 2.20 9.16 -6.33
CA GLN A 32 3.46 8.58 -5.84
C GLN A 32 3.28 7.22 -5.16
N TRP A 33 2.04 6.84 -4.85
CA TRP A 33 1.75 5.58 -4.18
C TRP A 33 1.60 4.44 -5.18
N ASN A 34 2.35 3.37 -4.96
CA ASN A 34 2.31 2.15 -5.76
C ASN A 34 2.13 0.91 -4.88
N TYR A 35 1.68 -0.18 -5.49
CA TYR A 35 1.50 -1.45 -4.78
C TYR A 35 2.72 -2.34 -4.97
N VAL A 36 3.15 -2.95 -3.88
CA VAL A 36 4.14 -4.03 -3.89
C VAL A 36 3.40 -5.35 -3.71
N PRO A 37 3.51 -6.32 -4.64
CA PRO A 37 3.01 -7.67 -4.44
C PRO A 37 3.55 -8.26 -3.14
N GLY A 38 2.70 -8.90 -2.32
CA GLY A 38 3.10 -9.37 -0.99
C GLY A 38 4.29 -10.34 -1.00
N ASN A 39 4.40 -11.18 -2.01
CA ASN A 39 5.57 -12.07 -2.20
C ASN A 39 6.87 -11.33 -2.56
N LEU A 40 6.76 -10.07 -2.99
CA LEU A 40 7.86 -9.16 -3.29
C LEU A 40 8.04 -8.08 -2.20
N ASN A 41 7.20 -8.05 -1.15
CA ASN A 41 7.29 -7.06 -0.08
C ASN A 41 8.21 -7.56 1.05
N PRO A 42 9.46 -7.12 1.14
CA PRO A 42 10.34 -7.55 2.23
C PRO A 42 9.83 -7.12 3.62
N ALA A 43 9.02 -6.07 3.72
CA ALA A 43 8.42 -5.62 4.98
C ALA A 43 7.34 -6.59 5.52
N ASP A 44 6.89 -7.57 4.73
CA ASP A 44 6.03 -8.66 5.22
C ASP A 44 6.78 -9.56 6.22
N LEU A 45 8.12 -9.66 6.12
CA LEU A 45 8.93 -10.52 6.98
C LEU A 45 8.87 -10.12 8.47
N PRO A 46 9.16 -8.85 8.84
CA PRO A 46 9.05 -8.44 10.24
C PRO A 46 7.61 -8.40 10.74
N SER A 47 6.62 -8.09 9.90
CA SER A 47 5.21 -7.97 10.31
C SER A 47 4.53 -9.31 10.58
N ARG A 48 4.95 -10.40 9.91
CA ARG A 48 4.45 -11.77 10.16
C ARG A 48 5.22 -12.52 11.26
N GLY A 49 6.35 -11.97 11.69
CA GLY A 49 7.27 -12.61 12.61
C GLY A 49 8.20 -13.59 11.90
N CYS A 50 9.51 -13.36 12.00
CA CYS A 50 10.53 -14.30 11.55
C CYS A 50 11.77 -14.22 12.45
N SER A 51 12.74 -15.10 12.23
CA SER A 51 13.97 -15.11 13.03
C SER A 51 14.82 -13.87 12.77
N VAL A 52 15.60 -13.43 13.76
CA VAL A 52 16.56 -12.32 13.60
C VAL A 52 17.53 -12.59 12.45
N ASN A 53 18.01 -13.82 12.30
CA ASN A 53 18.88 -14.20 11.19
C ASN A 53 18.18 -13.99 9.84
N THR A 54 16.90 -14.36 9.73
CA THR A 54 16.12 -14.12 8.51
C THR A 54 16.00 -12.63 8.20
N LEU A 55 15.74 -11.78 9.20
CA LEU A 55 15.64 -10.34 9.02
C LEU A 55 16.95 -9.74 8.51
N ILE A 56 18.09 -10.14 9.09
CA ILE A 56 19.41 -9.65 8.69
C ILE A 56 19.76 -10.12 7.28
N THR A 57 19.60 -11.42 6.98
CA THR A 57 19.98 -11.98 5.69
C THR A 57 19.10 -11.47 4.54
N ARG A 58 17.80 -11.26 4.79
CA ARG A 58 16.85 -10.76 3.78
C ARG A 58 16.89 -9.24 3.61
N ARG A 59 17.62 -8.52 4.47
CA ARG A 59 17.79 -7.06 4.43
C ARG A 59 16.48 -6.31 4.20
N TRP A 60 15.51 -6.58 5.07
CA TRP A 60 14.13 -6.16 4.83
C TRP A 60 13.94 -4.64 4.67
N TRP A 61 14.89 -3.85 5.16
CA TRP A 61 14.93 -2.39 5.09
C TRP A 61 15.46 -1.83 3.76
N GLU A 62 16.10 -2.64 2.91
CA GLU A 62 16.61 -2.19 1.60
C GLU A 62 15.51 -2.09 0.53
N GLY A 63 14.33 -2.66 0.81
CA GLY A 63 13.26 -2.78 -0.17
C GLY A 63 13.52 -3.89 -1.20
N PRO A 64 12.60 -4.08 -2.15
CA PRO A 64 12.80 -5.04 -3.23
C PRO A 64 13.87 -4.55 -4.22
N ALA A 65 14.64 -5.47 -4.79
CA ALA A 65 15.76 -5.13 -5.69
C ALA A 65 15.35 -4.25 -6.89
N TRP A 66 14.13 -4.43 -7.42
CA TRP A 66 13.64 -3.64 -8.54
C TRP A 66 13.35 -2.16 -8.18
N LEU A 67 13.33 -1.78 -6.89
CA LEU A 67 13.05 -0.41 -6.47
C LEU A 67 14.13 0.58 -6.92
N THR A 68 15.36 0.08 -7.14
CA THR A 68 16.49 0.88 -7.64
C THR A 68 16.58 0.90 -9.16
N GLU A 69 15.74 0.12 -9.84
CA GLU A 69 15.66 0.08 -11.30
C GLU A 69 14.74 1.19 -11.81
N GLU A 70 14.75 1.41 -13.13
CA GLU A 70 13.83 2.33 -13.82
C GLU A 70 12.36 2.00 -13.49
N GLU A 71 11.52 3.03 -13.34
CA GLU A 71 10.10 2.88 -12.93
C GLU A 71 9.31 2.01 -13.92
N GLU A 72 9.71 2.02 -15.19
CA GLU A 72 9.18 1.17 -16.26
C GLU A 72 9.41 -0.33 -16.02
N LEU A 73 10.42 -0.68 -15.23
CA LEU A 73 10.73 -2.07 -14.85
C LEU A 73 10.04 -2.49 -13.55
N TRP A 74 9.35 -1.57 -12.87
CA TRP A 74 8.64 -1.90 -11.64
C TRP A 74 7.45 -2.82 -11.94
N PRO A 75 7.09 -3.71 -10.99
CA PRO A 75 6.01 -4.65 -11.21
C PRO A 75 4.66 -3.93 -11.41
N ILE A 76 4.18 -3.94 -12.65
CA ILE A 76 2.83 -3.44 -12.97
C ILE A 76 1.82 -4.37 -12.31
N SER A 77 1.09 -3.81 -11.37
CA SER A 77 0.08 -4.57 -10.65
C SER A 77 -1.29 -4.24 -11.23
N ASN A 78 -1.88 -5.19 -11.97
CA ASN A 78 -3.29 -5.14 -12.37
C ASN A 78 -4.16 -5.37 -11.13
N LEU A 79 -4.34 -4.32 -10.36
CA LEU A 79 -5.11 -4.40 -9.13
C LEU A 79 -6.56 -4.04 -9.41
N TYR A 80 -7.45 -4.90 -8.93
CA TYR A 80 -8.87 -4.61 -8.83
C TYR A 80 -9.24 -4.57 -7.35
N PRO A 81 -9.81 -3.46 -6.86
CA PRO A 81 -10.18 -3.38 -5.46
C PRO A 81 -11.39 -4.27 -5.24
N ASP A 82 -11.47 -4.86 -4.05
CA ASP A 82 -12.69 -5.53 -3.65
C ASP A 82 -13.77 -4.46 -3.47
N LYS A 83 -14.73 -4.44 -4.40
CA LYS A 83 -15.81 -3.45 -4.43
C LYS A 83 -16.64 -3.50 -3.16
N ASN A 84 -16.81 -4.66 -2.54
CA ASN A 84 -17.61 -4.78 -1.31
C ASN A 84 -16.90 -4.05 -0.17
N VAL A 85 -15.57 -4.24 -0.05
CA VAL A 85 -14.78 -3.57 0.99
C VAL A 85 -14.68 -2.07 0.73
N VAL A 86 -14.44 -1.64 -0.50
CA VAL A 86 -14.40 -0.21 -0.84
C VAL A 86 -15.74 0.45 -0.57
N ASN A 87 -16.86 -0.17 -0.97
CA ASN A 87 -18.19 0.39 -0.78
C ASN A 87 -18.61 0.42 0.69
N ALA A 88 -18.20 -0.56 1.49
CA ALA A 88 -18.47 -0.57 2.94
C ALA A 88 -17.84 0.63 3.66
N GLU A 89 -16.72 1.15 3.15
CA GLU A 89 -16.01 2.30 3.70
C GLU A 89 -16.44 3.64 3.08
N LYS A 90 -17.43 3.65 2.19
CA LYS A 90 -18.03 4.92 1.74
C LYS A 90 -18.83 5.53 2.89
N LYS A 91 -18.75 6.85 3.03
CA LYS A 91 -19.54 7.58 4.01
C LYS A 91 -21.01 7.42 3.64
N ASN A 92 -21.75 6.63 4.42
CA ASN A 92 -23.20 6.57 4.31
C ASN A 92 -23.74 7.97 4.61
N GLN A 93 -24.44 8.55 3.62
CA GLN A 93 -25.27 9.72 3.85
C GLN A 93 -26.50 9.23 4.61
N LEU A 94 -26.55 9.52 5.91
CA LEU A 94 -27.82 9.54 6.64
C LEU A 94 -28.70 10.67 6.11
#